data_AF-A0A6G3XJA9-F1
#
_entry.id   AF-A0A6G3XJA9-F1
#
_cell.length_a   1.000
_cell.length_b   1.000
_cell.length_c   1.000
_cell.angle_alpha   90.00
_cell.angle_beta   90.00
_cell.angle_gamma   90.00
#
_symmetry.space_group_name_H-M   'P 1'
#
loop_
_entity.id
_entity.type
_entity.pdbx_description
1 polymer ?
#
loop_
_entity_poly.entity_id
_entity_poly.type
_entity_poly.pdbx_seq_one_letter_code
_entity_poly.pdbx_strand_id
1 'polypeptide(L)'
;GVVAQHAQEPRLTEGAQMNEGIVSAELGLGGWPAVAEESIIARDVLLAAHVGSRVHICHLSTAGSVEIVRWAKSKGWNVTAEVTPHH
;
A
#
# COMPACT_ATOMS: atom_id res chain seq x y z
N GLY A 1 -3.22 -9.11 -19.00
CA GLY A 1 -2.62 -7.82 -18.60
C GLY A 1 -2.09 -7.88 -17.18
N VAL A 2 -1.73 -6.75 -16.58
CA VAL A 2 -1.45 -6.58 -15.14
C VAL A 2 -2.15 -5.31 -14.69
N VAL A 3 -2.73 -5.31 -13.50
CA VAL A 3 -3.22 -4.08 -12.85
C VAL A 3 -2.09 -3.54 -12.00
N ALA A 4 -1.63 -2.32 -12.27
CA ALA A 4 -0.70 -1.60 -11.41
C ALA A 4 -1.51 -0.71 -10.45
N GLN A 5 -1.23 -0.82 -9.15
CA GLN A 5 -2.01 -0.16 -8.10
C GLN A 5 -1.17 0.86 -7.35
N HIS A 6 -1.58 2.12 -7.45
CA HIS A 6 -1.23 3.18 -6.50
C HIS A 6 -2.13 3.00 -5.26
N ALA A 7 -1.60 2.37 -4.22
CA ALA A 7 -2.40 1.95 -3.07
C ALA A 7 -2.71 3.13 -2.13
N GLN A 8 -3.93 3.68 -2.24
CA GLN A 8 -4.40 4.80 -1.43
C GLN A 8 -5.90 4.67 -1.14
N GLU A 9 -6.29 4.62 0.15
CA GLU A 9 -7.69 4.77 0.57
C GLU A 9 -8.04 6.26 0.65
N PRO A 10 -8.84 6.80 -0.30
CA PRO A 10 -8.99 8.25 -0.44
C PRO A 10 -9.57 8.92 0.81
N ARG A 11 -10.49 8.23 1.51
CA ARG A 11 -11.16 8.77 2.71
C ARG A 11 -10.23 8.90 3.92
N LEU A 12 -9.10 8.19 3.92
CA LEU A 12 -8.09 8.27 4.97
C LEU A 12 -6.96 9.25 4.66
N THR A 13 -6.96 9.83 3.45
CA THR A 13 -5.88 10.68 2.94
C THR A 13 -6.33 12.08 2.60
N GLU A 14 -7.57 12.44 2.92
CA GLU A 14 -8.10 13.77 2.69
C GLU A 14 -7.30 14.80 3.50
N GLY A 15 -6.68 15.77 2.80
CA GLY A 15 -5.84 16.79 3.43
C GLY A 15 -4.50 16.30 3.98
N ALA A 16 -4.13 15.03 3.75
CA ALA A 16 -2.83 14.51 4.15
C ALA A 16 -1.70 15.13 3.32
N GLN A 17 -0.60 15.46 3.98
CA GLN A 17 0.55 16.16 3.39
C GLN A 17 1.85 15.36 3.49
N MET A 18 1.94 14.44 4.45
CA MET A 18 3.12 13.60 4.69
C MET A 18 2.75 12.35 5.51
N ASN A 19 3.70 11.45 5.78
CA ASN A 19 3.48 10.31 6.67
C ASN A 19 2.96 10.74 8.05
N GLU A 20 1.92 10.08 8.55
CA GLU A 20 1.44 10.26 9.91
C GLU A 20 2.47 9.74 10.93
N GLY A 21 2.95 10.62 11.80
CA GLY A 21 3.88 10.26 12.85
C GLY A 21 4.36 11.44 13.68
N ILE A 22 5.45 11.24 14.42
CA ILE A 22 6.03 12.26 15.32
C ILE A 22 6.34 13.54 14.54
N VAL A 23 6.96 13.44 13.37
CA VAL A 23 7.36 14.62 12.57
C VAL A 23 6.15 15.41 12.06
N SER A 24 5.09 14.75 11.58
CA SER A 24 3.88 15.46 11.14
C SER A 24 3.19 16.16 12.31
N ALA A 25 3.19 15.54 13.49
CA ALA A 25 2.66 16.14 14.71
C ALA A 25 3.47 17.36 15.17
N GLU A 26 4.80 17.28 15.16
CA GLU A 26 5.70 18.39 15.52
C GLU A 26 5.57 19.58 14.56
N LEU A 27 5.35 19.32 13.27
CA LEU A 27 5.19 20.35 12.24
C LEU A 27 3.75 20.89 12.11
N GLY A 28 2.77 20.25 12.77
CA GLY A 28 1.35 20.61 12.64
C GLY A 28 0.76 20.31 11.25
N LEU A 29 1.28 19.30 10.55
CA LEU A 29 0.84 18.89 9.22
C LEU A 29 -0.09 17.69 9.26
N GLY A 30 -1.02 17.60 8.29
CA GLY A 30 -1.93 16.47 8.14
C GLY A 30 -1.17 15.18 7.78
N GLY A 31 -1.35 14.13 8.58
CA GLY A 31 -0.70 12.84 8.39
C GLY A 31 -1.48 11.90 7.45
N TRP A 32 -0.75 11.16 6.63
CA TRP A 32 -1.23 10.01 5.86
C TRP A 32 -0.98 8.76 6.69
N PRO A 33 -2.02 8.09 7.23
CA PRO A 33 -1.84 6.93 8.09
C PRO A 33 -1.43 5.70 7.28
N ALA A 34 -0.53 4.87 7.81
CA ALA A 34 -0.02 3.66 7.13
C ALA A 34 -1.15 2.75 6.61
N VAL A 35 -2.24 2.61 7.37
CA VAL A 35 -3.40 1.78 7.02
C VAL A 35 -4.09 2.21 5.72
N ALA A 36 -3.90 3.46 5.27
CA ALA A 36 -4.45 3.93 4.00
C ALA A 36 -3.76 3.29 2.78
N GLU A 37 -2.48 2.92 2.89
CA GLU A 37 -1.78 2.11 1.88
C GLU A 37 -2.11 0.62 2.07
N GLU A 38 -1.93 0.13 3.30
CA GLU A 38 -2.03 -1.30 3.64
C GLU A 38 -3.40 -1.89 3.31
N SER A 39 -4.49 -1.17 3.60
CA SER A 39 -5.87 -1.65 3.38
C SER A 39 -6.18 -1.89 1.90
N ILE A 40 -5.64 -1.05 1.01
CA ILE A 40 -5.84 -1.20 -0.44
C ILE A 40 -5.04 -2.39 -0.97
N ILE A 41 -3.81 -2.57 -0.51
CA ILE A 41 -2.99 -3.74 -0.88
C ILE A 41 -3.69 -5.02 -0.42
N ALA A 42 -4.12 -5.09 0.85
CA ALA A 42 -4.80 -6.25 1.40
C ALA A 42 -6.07 -6.61 0.61
N ARG A 43 -6.87 -5.62 0.24
CA ARG A 43 -8.05 -5.80 -0.62
C ARG A 43 -7.66 -6.35 -1.98
N ASP A 44 -6.68 -5.75 -2.65
CA ASP A 44 -6.40 -6.04 -4.04
C ASP A 44 -5.66 -7.37 -4.24
N VAL A 45 -4.84 -7.80 -3.28
CA VAL A 45 -4.26 -9.14 -3.34
C VAL A 45 -5.33 -10.23 -3.20
N LEU A 46 -6.36 -10.01 -2.38
CA LEU A 46 -7.51 -10.92 -2.25
C LEU A 46 -8.34 -10.95 -3.53
N LEU A 47 -8.64 -9.79 -4.11
CA LEU A 47 -9.40 -9.70 -5.36
C LEU A 47 -8.63 -10.35 -6.52
N ALA A 48 -7.33 -10.05 -6.68
CA ALA A 48 -6.50 -10.64 -7.71
C ALA A 48 -6.43 -12.17 -7.58
N ALA A 49 -6.30 -12.68 -6.35
CA ALA A 49 -6.33 -14.12 -6.09
C ALA A 49 -7.68 -14.75 -6.45
N HIS A 50 -8.80 -14.11 -6.09
CA HIS A 50 -10.13 -14.61 -6.38
C HIS A 50 -10.41 -14.77 -7.88
N VAL A 51 -9.94 -13.82 -8.70
CA VAL A 51 -10.15 -13.85 -10.15
C VAL A 51 -9.00 -14.50 -10.94
N GLY A 52 -7.96 -15.00 -10.27
CA GLY A 52 -6.78 -15.56 -10.92
C GLY A 52 -5.97 -14.56 -11.75
N SER A 53 -6.00 -13.28 -11.37
CA SER A 53 -5.32 -12.19 -12.08
C SER A 53 -3.97 -11.84 -11.46
N ARG A 54 -3.31 -10.82 -12.03
CA ARG A 54 -2.01 -10.30 -11.60
C ARG A 54 -2.16 -8.87 -11.12
N VAL A 55 -1.59 -8.57 -9.95
CA VAL A 55 -1.50 -7.21 -9.42
C VAL A 55 -0.04 -6.84 -9.16
N HIS A 56 0.30 -5.60 -9.50
CA HIS A 56 1.57 -4.96 -9.19
C HIS A 56 1.32 -3.79 -8.25
N ILE A 57 1.96 -3.77 -7.10
CA ILE A 57 1.81 -2.69 -6.11
C ILE A 57 2.93 -1.67 -6.31
N CYS A 58 2.56 -0.43 -6.61
CA CYS A 58 3.49 0.65 -6.84
C CYS A 58 4.08 1.17 -5.52
N HIS A 59 5.35 1.56 -5.56
CA HIS A 59 6.07 2.37 -4.55
C HIS A 59 5.66 2.11 -3.09
N LEU A 60 5.91 0.90 -2.57
CA LEU A 60 5.61 0.58 -1.17
C LEU A 60 6.34 1.51 -0.22
N SER A 61 5.64 1.96 0.83
CA SER A 61 6.19 2.88 1.83
C SER A 61 6.05 2.40 3.28
N THR A 62 5.23 1.38 3.55
CA THR A 62 4.97 0.91 4.92
C THR A 62 5.52 -0.49 5.20
N ALA A 63 5.87 -0.77 6.46
CA ALA A 63 6.26 -2.11 6.90
C ALA A 63 5.10 -3.11 6.73
N GLY A 64 3.87 -2.72 7.06
CA GLY A 64 2.69 -3.59 6.91
C GLY A 64 2.41 -3.94 5.45
N SER A 65 2.66 -3.03 4.51
CA SER A 65 2.56 -3.30 3.07
C SER A 65 3.52 -4.40 2.64
N VAL A 66 4.75 -4.39 3.15
CA VAL A 66 5.73 -5.46 2.89
C VAL A 66 5.25 -6.80 3.46
N GLU A 67 4.68 -6.80 4.67
CA GLU A 67 4.12 -8.01 5.28
C GLU A 67 2.95 -8.58 4.47
N ILE A 68 2.03 -7.74 4.00
CA ILE A 68 0.88 -8.14 3.20
C ILE A 68 1.34 -8.74 1.86
N VAL A 69 2.30 -8.11 1.18
CA VAL A 69 2.86 -8.64 -0.07
C VAL A 69 3.58 -9.96 0.16
N ARG A 70 4.36 -10.08 1.25
CA ARG A 70 5.03 -11.34 1.62
C ARG A 70 4.02 -12.45 1.88
N TRP A 71 2.96 -12.15 2.63
CA TRP A 71 1.87 -13.08 2.90
C TRP A 71 1.17 -13.52 1.62
N ALA A 72 0.82 -12.59 0.72
CA ALA A 72 0.17 -12.92 -0.55
C ALA A 72 1.07 -13.81 -1.43
N LYS A 73 2.37 -13.49 -1.51
CA LYS A 73 3.35 -14.34 -2.22
C LYS A 73 3.46 -15.74 -1.61
N SER A 74 3.40 -15.87 -0.29
CA SER A 74 3.44 -17.18 0.40
C SER A 74 2.26 -18.10 0.02
N LYS A 75 1.14 -17.52 -0.44
CA LYS A 75 -0.02 -18.25 -0.96
C LYS A 75 0.12 -18.67 -2.42
N GLY A 76 1.22 -18.31 -3.09
CA GLY A 76 1.42 -18.54 -4.53
C GLY A 76 0.62 -17.59 -5.43
N TRP A 77 0.07 -16.49 -4.88
CA TRP A 77 -0.69 -15.51 -5.66
C TRP A 77 0.25 -14.65 -6.51
N ASN A 78 -0.23 -14.24 -7.68
CA ASN A 78 0.57 -13.49 -8.64
C ASN A 78 0.61 -11.99 -8.29
N VAL A 79 1.40 -11.69 -7.26
CA VAL A 79 1.60 -10.34 -6.71
C VAL A 79 3.06 -9.93 -6.90
N THR A 80 3.25 -8.75 -7.49
CA THR A 80 4.55 -8.08 -7.59
C THR A 80 4.48 -6.72 -6.92
N ALA A 81 5.64 -6.14 -6.64
CA ALA A 81 5.76 -4.88 -5.91
C ALA A 81 7.06 -4.19 -6.30
N GLU A 82 7.09 -2.88 -6.16
CA GLU A 82 8.29 -2.05 -6.36
C GLU A 82 8.50 -1.06 -5.20
N VAL A 83 9.69 -0.45 -5.16
CA VAL A 83 10.06 0.61 -4.22
C VAL A 83 10.80 1.69 -4.99
N THR A 84 10.68 2.95 -4.55
CA THR A 84 11.44 4.05 -5.16
C THR A 84 12.77 4.24 -4.42
N PRO A 85 13.79 4.88 -5.03
CA PRO A 85 15.07 5.12 -4.36
C PRO A 85 15.04 6.06 -3.14
N HIS A 86 13.97 6.85 -2.95
CA HIS A 86 13.86 7.87 -1.89
C HIS A 86 13.05 7.41 -0.68
N HIS A 87 12.32 6.29 -0.81
CA HIS A 87 11.76 5.56 0.32
C HIS A 87 12.88 4.77 1.00
#